data_AF-A0A539D346-F1
#
_entry.id   AF-A0A539D346-F1
#
_cell.length_a   1.000
_cell.length_b   1.000
_cell.length_c   1.000
_cell.angle_alpha   90.00
_cell.angle_beta   90.00
_cell.angle_gamma   90.00
#
_symmetry.space_group_name_H-M   'P 1'
#
loop_
_entity.id
_entity.type
_entity.pdbx_description
1 polymer ?
#
loop_
_entity_poly.entity_id
_entity_poly.type
_entity_poly.pdbx_seq_one_letter_code
_entity_poly.pdbx_strand_id
1 'polypeptide(L)'
;MRIVILFVAAVWLGLAVPVSAQEAPADSRRLALAQQYLDVTQGENLRKSISAYFDETFAKSELPEDQRDWLTQNMSVAFEQAMQATFADLTDDVAEIYSEEELVAMIAFFDSPMGRAITEKSFEFGIRLETVMTPHLTAAFTQLGEKFCARFECGADEDAASKLSQQGFAR
;
A
#
# COMPACT_ATOMS: atom_id res chain seq x y z
N MET A 1 -33.24 68.81 -5.70
CA MET A 1 -32.76 68.16 -4.46
C MET A 1 -33.86 67.26 -3.91
N ARG A 2 -33.51 66.03 -3.50
CA ARG A 2 -34.31 65.02 -2.76
C ARG A 2 -34.94 63.80 -3.47
N ILE A 3 -34.64 63.47 -4.73
CA ILE A 3 -35.07 62.16 -5.29
C ILE A 3 -33.96 61.50 -6.13
N VAL A 4 -32.70 61.57 -5.67
CA VAL A 4 -31.54 60.93 -6.32
C VAL A 4 -31.04 59.71 -5.53
N ILE A 5 -31.73 59.30 -4.46
CA ILE A 5 -31.28 58.21 -3.56
C ILE A 5 -32.25 57.03 -3.62
N LEU A 6 -32.47 56.45 -4.80
CA LEU A 6 -33.15 55.14 -4.93
C LEU A 6 -32.61 54.29 -6.08
N PHE A 7 -31.38 54.52 -6.55
CA PHE A 7 -30.76 53.77 -7.65
C PHE A 7 -29.51 52.95 -7.26
N VAL A 8 -29.17 52.83 -5.98
CA VAL A 8 -27.90 52.17 -5.56
C VAL A 8 -28.10 50.76 -4.94
N ALA A 9 -29.33 50.30 -4.72
CA ALA A 9 -29.58 49.04 -4.01
C ALA A 9 -29.93 47.83 -4.89
N ALA A 10 -29.69 47.87 -6.21
CA ALA A 10 -30.09 46.79 -7.14
C ALA A 10 -28.93 46.12 -7.91
N VAL A 11 -27.67 46.40 -7.57
CA VAL A 11 -26.50 45.92 -8.34
C VAL A 11 -25.66 44.86 -7.60
N TRP A 12 -26.07 44.40 -6.41
CA TRP A 12 -25.29 43.45 -5.59
C TRP A 12 -25.90 42.05 -5.45
N LEU A 13 -26.50 41.50 -6.52
CA LEU A 13 -27.13 40.16 -6.48
C LEU A 13 -26.81 39.29 -7.73
N GLY A 14 -25.68 39.52 -8.39
CA GLY A 14 -25.43 38.99 -9.74
C GLY A 14 -24.15 38.19 -9.99
N LEU A 15 -23.41 37.73 -8.98
CA LEU A 15 -22.25 36.86 -9.18
C LEU A 15 -22.31 35.62 -8.26
N ALA A 16 -23.44 34.91 -8.27
CA ALA A 16 -23.39 33.48 -7.99
C ALA A 16 -22.96 32.79 -9.29
N VAL A 17 -21.65 32.76 -9.54
CA VAL A 17 -21.10 31.82 -10.53
C VAL A 17 -21.47 30.43 -10.01
N PRO A 18 -22.18 29.60 -10.77
CA PRO A 18 -22.37 28.23 -10.36
C PRO A 18 -20.96 27.62 -10.34
N VAL A 19 -20.50 27.20 -9.15
CA VAL A 19 -19.35 26.31 -9.01
C VAL A 19 -19.80 24.96 -9.56
N SER A 20 -19.91 24.89 -10.87
CA SER A 20 -20.21 23.67 -11.60
C SER A 20 -18.92 22.86 -11.66
N ALA A 21 -18.73 21.96 -10.69
CA ALA A 21 -18.14 20.63 -10.89
C ALA A 21 -17.02 20.48 -11.96
N GLN A 22 -16.03 21.39 -11.99
CA GLN A 22 -14.85 21.24 -12.85
C GLN A 22 -13.85 20.21 -12.31
N GLU A 23 -14.12 19.59 -11.17
CA GLU A 23 -13.33 18.47 -10.63
C GLU A 23 -13.49 17.18 -11.45
N ALA A 24 -14.62 16.93 -12.10
CA ALA A 24 -14.89 15.64 -12.76
C ALA A 24 -13.86 15.20 -13.83
N PRO A 25 -13.40 16.05 -14.77
CA PRO A 25 -12.45 15.62 -15.81
C PRO A 25 -11.03 15.45 -15.26
N ALA A 26 -10.58 16.35 -14.37
CA ALA A 26 -9.25 16.29 -13.78
C ALA A 26 -9.10 15.15 -12.77
N ASP A 27 -10.17 14.83 -12.03
CA ASP A 27 -10.22 13.60 -11.20
C ASP A 27 -10.14 12.35 -12.06
N SER A 28 -10.93 12.28 -13.13
CA SER A 28 -10.97 11.07 -13.97
C SER A 28 -9.61 10.75 -14.61
N ARG A 29 -8.81 11.79 -14.90
CA ARG A 29 -7.48 11.65 -15.50
C ARG A 29 -6.42 11.25 -14.47
N ARG A 30 -6.42 11.88 -13.28
CA ARG A 30 -5.52 11.48 -12.20
C ARG A 30 -5.78 10.04 -11.77
N LEU A 31 -7.05 9.64 -11.70
CA LEU A 31 -7.43 8.27 -11.38
C LEU A 31 -6.92 7.27 -12.43
N ALA A 32 -7.06 7.58 -13.72
CA ALA A 32 -6.53 6.73 -14.79
C ALA A 32 -5.00 6.62 -14.74
N LEU A 33 -4.30 7.71 -14.42
CA LEU A 33 -2.85 7.71 -14.26
C LEU A 33 -2.40 6.96 -13.01
N ALA A 34 -3.13 7.06 -11.89
CA ALA A 34 -2.88 6.29 -10.69
C ALA A 34 -2.98 4.79 -10.96
N GLN A 35 -4.03 4.35 -11.67
CA GLN A 35 -4.17 2.95 -12.09
C GLN A 35 -3.00 2.52 -12.97
N GLN A 36 -2.63 3.33 -13.97
CA GLN A 36 -1.51 3.01 -14.86
C GLN A 36 -0.18 2.94 -14.10
N TYR A 37 0.04 3.84 -13.15
CA TYR A 37 1.22 3.84 -12.28
C TYR A 37 1.30 2.54 -11.49
N LEU A 38 0.21 2.14 -10.82
CA LEU A 38 0.16 0.89 -10.07
C LEU A 38 0.45 -0.32 -10.97
N ASP A 39 -0.11 -0.36 -12.18
CA ASP A 39 0.14 -1.42 -13.16
C ASP A 39 1.62 -1.54 -13.56
N VAL A 40 2.30 -0.42 -13.88
CA VAL A 40 3.71 -0.46 -14.27
C VAL A 40 4.65 -0.75 -13.11
N THR A 41 4.23 -0.50 -11.86
CA THR A 41 5.03 -0.80 -10.66
C THR A 41 4.97 -2.25 -10.20
N GLN A 42 4.08 -3.08 -10.75
CA GLN A 42 4.05 -4.51 -10.41
C GLN A 42 5.27 -5.24 -11.00
N GLY A 43 5.67 -4.86 -12.23
CA GLY A 43 6.78 -5.47 -12.94
C GLY A 43 6.40 -6.80 -13.62
N GLU A 44 6.97 -7.03 -14.80
CA GLU A 44 6.59 -8.14 -15.69
C GLU A 44 6.93 -9.53 -15.13
N ASN A 45 7.93 -9.60 -14.24
CA ASN A 45 8.45 -10.85 -13.68
C ASN A 45 7.92 -11.19 -12.27
N LEU A 46 6.98 -10.40 -11.74
CA LEU A 46 6.50 -10.52 -10.36
C LEU A 46 6.02 -11.94 -10.03
N ARG A 47 5.17 -12.52 -10.89
CA ARG A 47 4.68 -13.91 -10.75
C ARG A 47 5.81 -14.92 -10.59
N LYS A 48 6.86 -14.79 -11.40
CA LYS A 48 8.01 -15.70 -11.34
C LYS A 48 8.78 -15.52 -10.02
N SER A 49 8.98 -14.28 -9.59
CA SER A 49 9.65 -13.98 -8.32
C SER A 49 8.88 -14.50 -7.12
N ILE A 50 7.55 -14.36 -7.11
CA ILE A 50 6.67 -14.90 -6.06
C ILE A 50 6.74 -16.42 -6.02
N SER A 51 6.63 -17.07 -7.18
CA SER A 51 6.72 -18.53 -7.26
C SER A 51 8.06 -19.05 -6.75
N ALA A 52 9.17 -18.38 -7.10
CA ALA A 52 10.50 -18.74 -6.62
C ALA A 52 10.63 -18.54 -5.09
N TYR A 53 10.05 -17.47 -4.56
CA TYR A 53 10.04 -17.21 -3.13
C TYR A 53 9.29 -18.31 -2.35
N PHE A 54 8.08 -18.68 -2.79
CA PHE A 54 7.32 -19.74 -2.13
C PHE A 54 7.96 -21.12 -2.29
N ASP A 55 8.55 -21.40 -3.46
CA ASP A 55 9.33 -22.62 -3.67
C ASP A 55 10.48 -22.72 -2.66
N GLU A 56 11.31 -21.67 -2.52
CA GLU A 56 12.39 -21.64 -1.53
C GLU A 56 11.87 -21.75 -0.09
N THR A 57 10.74 -21.10 0.20
CA THR A 57 10.12 -21.11 1.53
C THR A 57 9.67 -22.52 1.90
N PHE A 58 8.98 -23.21 1.00
CA PHE A 58 8.45 -24.55 1.27
C PHE A 58 9.49 -25.65 1.08
N ALA A 59 10.58 -25.43 0.35
CA ALA A 59 11.69 -26.38 0.21
C ALA A 59 12.30 -26.80 1.57
N LYS A 60 12.17 -25.95 2.60
CA LYS A 60 12.64 -26.22 3.97
C LYS A 60 11.61 -26.96 4.84
N SER A 61 10.41 -27.21 4.32
CA SER A 61 9.34 -27.91 5.06
C SER A 61 9.50 -29.42 5.01
N GLU A 62 8.89 -30.12 5.97
CA GLU A 62 8.84 -31.59 6.01
C GLU A 62 7.70 -32.18 5.15
N LEU A 63 7.01 -31.34 4.38
CA LEU A 63 5.87 -31.76 3.56
C LEU A 63 6.33 -32.64 2.38
N PRO A 64 5.50 -33.61 1.94
CA PRO A 64 5.68 -34.31 0.68
C PRO A 64 5.82 -33.37 -0.53
N GLU A 65 6.55 -33.80 -1.57
CA GLU A 65 6.84 -32.99 -2.76
C GLU A 65 5.58 -32.48 -3.47
N ASP A 66 4.60 -33.35 -3.66
CA ASP A 66 3.32 -33.00 -4.27
C ASP A 66 2.55 -31.95 -3.47
N GLN A 67 2.65 -31.96 -2.14
CA GLN A 67 2.04 -30.96 -1.28
C GLN A 67 2.78 -29.62 -1.32
N ARG A 68 4.12 -29.64 -1.40
CA ARG A 68 4.92 -28.42 -1.56
C ARG A 68 4.62 -27.75 -2.90
N ASP A 69 4.59 -28.51 -3.99
CA ASP A 69 4.27 -28.00 -5.32
C ASP A 69 2.88 -27.38 -5.36
N TRP A 70 1.90 -28.09 -4.77
CA TRP A 70 0.54 -27.57 -4.65
C TRP A 70 0.49 -26.27 -3.85
N LEU A 71 1.20 -26.19 -2.70
CA LEU A 71 1.26 -24.98 -1.88
C LEU A 71 1.94 -23.83 -2.61
N THR A 72 3.10 -24.04 -3.24
CA THR A 72 3.80 -23.02 -4.02
C THR A 72 2.89 -22.43 -5.09
N GLN A 73 2.19 -23.29 -5.84
CA GLN A 73 1.29 -22.83 -6.90
C GLN A 73 0.10 -22.04 -6.35
N ASN A 74 -0.59 -22.56 -5.35
CA ASN A 74 -1.80 -21.93 -4.82
C ASN A 74 -1.50 -20.66 -4.03
N MET A 75 -0.39 -20.64 -3.27
CA MET A 75 0.02 -19.45 -2.54
C MET A 75 0.48 -18.34 -3.47
N SER A 76 1.17 -18.67 -4.57
CA SER A 76 1.53 -17.67 -5.59
C SER A 76 0.29 -17.02 -6.21
N VAL A 77 -0.73 -17.82 -6.54
CA VAL A 77 -2.00 -17.31 -7.08
C VAL A 77 -2.73 -16.46 -6.04
N ALA A 78 -2.82 -16.91 -4.79
CA ALA A 78 -3.46 -16.16 -3.73
C ALA A 78 -2.77 -14.81 -3.47
N PHE A 79 -1.43 -14.80 -3.48
CA PHE A 79 -0.65 -13.58 -3.30
C PHE A 79 -0.86 -12.58 -4.45
N GLU A 80 -0.86 -13.04 -5.70
CA GLU A 80 -1.18 -12.19 -6.86
C GLU A 80 -2.58 -11.58 -6.77
N GLN A 81 -3.58 -12.37 -6.39
CA GLN A 81 -4.94 -11.88 -6.20
C GLN A 81 -5.04 -10.84 -5.08
N ALA A 82 -4.35 -11.10 -3.96
CA ALA A 82 -4.29 -10.15 -2.85
C ALA A 82 -3.66 -8.83 -3.27
N MET A 83 -2.52 -8.85 -3.98
CA MET A 83 -1.90 -7.62 -4.49
C MET A 83 -2.80 -6.86 -5.46
N GLN A 84 -3.47 -7.56 -6.39
CA GLN A 84 -4.40 -6.90 -7.34
C GLN A 84 -5.55 -6.20 -6.59
N ALA A 85 -6.11 -6.85 -5.57
CA ALA A 85 -7.13 -6.22 -4.72
C ALA A 85 -6.56 -5.02 -3.96
N THR A 86 -5.38 -5.15 -3.36
CA THR A 86 -4.70 -4.04 -2.66
C THR A 86 -4.46 -2.86 -3.58
N PHE A 87 -4.01 -3.08 -4.82
CA PHE A 87 -3.80 -1.97 -5.76
C PHE A 87 -5.12 -1.34 -6.19
N ALA A 88 -6.17 -2.12 -6.42
CA ALA A 88 -7.50 -1.58 -6.71
C ALA A 88 -8.01 -0.67 -5.57
N ASP A 89 -7.79 -1.07 -4.31
CA ASP A 89 -8.18 -0.29 -3.13
C ASP A 89 -7.31 0.97 -2.95
N LEU A 90 -6.05 0.97 -3.41
CA LEU A 90 -5.13 2.11 -3.30
C LEU A 90 -5.22 3.11 -4.45
N THR A 91 -5.93 2.79 -5.55
CA THR A 91 -5.95 3.65 -6.75
C THR A 91 -6.44 5.07 -6.43
N ASP A 92 -7.49 5.21 -5.61
CA ASP A 92 -8.03 6.51 -5.20
C ASP A 92 -7.01 7.29 -4.34
N ASP A 93 -6.41 6.63 -3.35
CA ASP A 93 -5.40 7.24 -2.47
C ASP A 93 -4.19 7.75 -3.26
N VAL A 94 -3.72 6.97 -4.25
CA VAL A 94 -2.62 7.35 -5.13
C VAL A 94 -2.98 8.57 -5.98
N ALA A 95 -4.22 8.63 -6.49
CA ALA A 95 -4.70 9.78 -7.27
C ALA A 95 -4.84 11.06 -6.43
N GLU A 96 -5.08 10.92 -5.12
CA GLU A 96 -5.14 12.04 -4.17
C GLU A 96 -3.74 12.53 -3.76
N ILE A 97 -2.81 11.62 -3.47
CA ILE A 97 -1.48 11.94 -2.93
C ILE A 97 -0.58 12.58 -3.99
N TYR A 98 -0.68 12.14 -5.25
CA TYR A 98 0.19 12.59 -6.32
C TYR A 98 -0.52 13.54 -7.28
N SER A 99 0.22 14.57 -7.73
CA SER A 99 -0.18 15.41 -8.85
C SER A 99 -0.17 14.62 -10.17
N GLU A 100 -0.86 15.16 -11.17
CA GLU A 100 -0.84 14.58 -12.51
C GLU A 100 0.60 14.50 -13.07
N GLU A 101 1.38 15.55 -12.90
CA GLU A 101 2.76 15.63 -13.40
C GLU A 101 3.67 14.60 -12.73
N GLU A 102 3.49 14.37 -11.43
CA GLU A 102 4.23 13.33 -10.69
C GLU A 102 3.86 11.92 -11.19
N LEU A 103 2.57 11.63 -11.36
CA LEU A 103 2.12 10.34 -11.89
C LEU A 103 2.69 10.09 -13.29
N VAL A 104 2.63 11.07 -14.18
CA VAL A 104 3.22 10.96 -15.53
C VAL A 104 4.72 10.70 -15.47
N ALA A 105 5.45 11.41 -14.60
CA ALA A 105 6.89 11.23 -14.44
C ALA A 105 7.23 9.84 -13.88
N MET A 106 6.47 9.37 -12.90
CA MET A 106 6.65 8.04 -12.30
C MET A 106 6.35 6.93 -13.30
N ILE A 107 5.26 7.03 -14.06
CA ILE A 107 4.92 6.08 -15.13
C ILE A 107 6.07 6.01 -16.13
N ALA A 108 6.55 7.15 -16.63
CA ALA A 108 7.65 7.20 -17.59
C ALA A 108 8.94 6.58 -17.04
N PHE A 109 9.22 6.76 -15.75
CA PHE A 109 10.36 6.13 -15.10
C PHE A 109 10.19 4.61 -15.00
N PHE A 110 9.09 4.11 -14.46
CA PHE A 110 8.86 2.68 -14.26
C PHE A 110 8.68 1.90 -15.58
N ASP A 111 8.23 2.57 -16.64
CA ASP A 111 8.17 2.01 -17.99
C ASP A 111 9.55 2.03 -18.71
N SER A 112 10.58 2.63 -18.12
CA SER A 112 11.95 2.55 -18.66
C SER A 112 12.60 1.20 -18.32
N PRO A 113 13.62 0.74 -19.08
CA PRO A 113 14.39 -0.45 -18.73
C PRO A 113 15.03 -0.36 -17.33
N MET A 114 15.43 0.83 -16.91
CA MET A 114 15.99 1.07 -15.59
C MET A 114 14.92 0.97 -14.50
N GLY A 115 13.74 1.54 -14.74
CA GLY A 115 12.59 1.46 -13.83
C GLY A 115 12.15 0.03 -13.60
N ARG A 116 11.95 -0.75 -14.67
CA ARG A 116 11.61 -2.19 -14.57
C ARG A 116 12.65 -2.97 -13.76
N ALA A 117 13.94 -2.75 -14.02
CA ALA A 117 15.01 -3.40 -13.26
C ALA A 117 15.05 -2.99 -11.79
N ILE A 118 14.66 -1.75 -11.46
CA ILE A 118 14.53 -1.28 -10.09
C ILE A 118 13.32 -1.92 -9.41
N THR A 119 12.17 -2.00 -10.07
CA THR A 119 10.97 -2.69 -9.55
C THR A 119 11.28 -4.13 -9.14
N GLU A 120 11.94 -4.89 -10.02
CA GLU A 120 12.32 -6.28 -9.74
C GLU A 120 13.25 -6.39 -8.52
N LYS A 121 14.27 -5.52 -8.44
CA LYS A 121 15.22 -5.50 -7.32
C LYS A 121 14.58 -5.02 -6.03
N SER A 122 13.61 -4.10 -6.09
CA SER A 122 12.88 -3.61 -4.92
C SER A 122 12.06 -4.73 -4.28
N PHE A 123 11.43 -5.58 -5.09
CA PHE A 123 10.73 -6.78 -4.58
C PHE A 123 11.70 -7.76 -3.91
N GLU A 124 12.81 -8.10 -4.59
CA GLU A 124 13.86 -8.97 -4.03
C GLU A 124 14.44 -8.39 -2.73
N PHE A 125 14.69 -7.08 -2.71
CA PHE A 125 15.16 -6.38 -1.52
C PHE A 125 14.14 -6.46 -0.38
N GLY A 126 12.84 -6.31 -0.66
CA GLY A 126 11.77 -6.47 0.33
C GLY A 126 11.80 -7.83 1.03
N ILE A 127 11.94 -8.92 0.26
CA ILE A 127 12.09 -10.28 0.79
C ILE A 127 13.33 -10.41 1.68
N ARG A 128 14.48 -9.90 1.22
CA ARG A 128 15.73 -9.94 1.99
C ARG A 128 15.63 -9.11 3.27
N LEU A 129 14.98 -7.96 3.19
CA LEU A 129 14.73 -7.07 4.32
C LEU A 129 13.87 -7.76 5.37
N GLU A 130 12.75 -8.38 4.98
CA GLU A 130 11.89 -9.17 5.89
C GLU A 130 12.70 -10.27 6.59
N THR A 131 13.45 -11.06 5.83
CA THR A 131 14.26 -12.18 6.34
C THR A 131 15.25 -11.74 7.42
N VAL A 132 15.91 -10.60 7.21
CA VAL A 132 16.89 -10.05 8.15
C VAL A 132 16.20 -9.32 9.32
N MET A 133 15.10 -8.61 9.07
CA MET A 133 14.45 -7.76 10.06
C MET A 133 13.64 -8.56 11.09
N THR A 134 12.97 -9.63 10.69
CA THR A 134 12.12 -10.47 11.58
C THR A 134 12.82 -10.95 12.86
N PRO A 135 14.03 -11.53 12.83
CA PRO A 135 14.72 -11.93 14.06
C PRO A 135 15.07 -10.72 14.96
N HIS A 136 15.41 -9.57 14.38
CA HIS A 136 15.69 -8.36 15.15
C HIS A 136 14.43 -7.80 15.81
N LEU A 137 13.30 -7.76 15.10
CA LEU A 137 12.01 -7.34 15.65
C LEU A 137 11.55 -8.27 16.77
N THR A 138 11.68 -9.59 16.57
CA THR A 138 11.34 -10.59 17.59
C THR A 138 12.15 -10.36 18.87
N ALA A 139 13.47 -10.19 18.75
CA ALA A 139 14.32 -9.91 19.90
C ALA A 139 13.95 -8.59 20.60
N ALA A 140 13.67 -7.53 19.83
CA ALA A 140 13.27 -6.23 20.37
C ALA A 140 11.93 -6.30 21.12
N PHE A 141 10.93 -6.99 20.56
CA PHE A 141 9.63 -7.15 21.21
C PHE A 141 9.70 -8.04 22.45
N THR A 142 10.50 -9.11 22.43
CA THR A 142 10.76 -9.94 23.62
C THR A 142 11.36 -9.10 24.75
N GLN A 143 12.40 -8.32 24.47
CA GLN A 143 13.02 -7.43 25.47
C GLN A 143 12.06 -6.35 25.98
N LEU A 144 11.20 -5.82 25.11
CA LEU A 144 10.17 -4.87 25.53
C LEU A 144 9.15 -5.53 26.47
N GLY A 145 8.72 -6.75 26.16
CA GLY A 145 7.84 -7.55 27.01
C GLY A 145 8.46 -7.83 28.38
N GLU A 146 9.73 -8.23 28.43
CA GLU A 146 10.48 -8.44 29.67
C GLU A 146 10.53 -7.15 30.53
N LYS A 147 10.84 -6.00 29.91
CA LYS A 147 10.85 -4.70 30.61
C LYS A 147 9.47 -4.31 31.11
N PHE A 148 8.43 -4.53 30.30
CA PHE A 148 7.05 -4.29 30.70
C PHE A 148 6.70 -5.12 31.94
N CYS A 149 7.03 -6.42 31.92
CA CYS A 149 6.74 -7.31 33.03
C CYS A 149 7.58 -7.09 34.28
N ALA A 150 8.84 -6.66 34.13
CA ALA A 150 9.64 -6.20 35.26
C ALA A 150 9.06 -4.94 35.92
N ARG A 151 8.42 -4.06 35.13
CA ARG A 151 7.84 -2.80 35.63
C ARG A 151 6.45 -2.97 36.24
N PHE A 152 5.63 -3.83 35.65
CA PHE A 152 4.23 -3.99 36.03
C PHE A 152 3.94 -5.29 36.76
N GLU A 153 4.99 -6.05 37.10
CA GLU A 153 4.89 -7.33 37.78
C GLU A 153 3.86 -8.22 37.08
N CYS A 154 4.10 -8.52 35.80
CA CYS A 154 3.33 -9.59 35.15
C CYS A 154 3.59 -10.85 35.97
N GLY A 155 2.68 -11.17 36.89
CA GLY A 155 2.69 -12.46 37.58
C GLY A 155 2.56 -13.58 36.55
N ALA A 156 2.55 -14.82 37.01
CA ALA A 156 2.33 -16.02 36.18
C ALA A 156 0.94 -16.08 35.49
N ASP A 157 0.28 -14.96 35.27
CA ASP A 157 -0.80 -14.81 34.32
C ASP A 157 -0.16 -14.39 32.97
N GLU A 158 0.08 -15.39 32.11
CA GLU A 158 0.58 -15.32 30.73
C GLU A 158 -0.26 -14.44 29.77
N ASP A 159 -1.21 -13.70 30.32
CA ASP A 159 -2.31 -13.02 29.64
C ASP A 159 -1.90 -11.64 29.10
N ALA A 160 -0.90 -10.97 29.69
CA ALA A 160 -0.49 -9.63 29.24
C ALA A 160 0.41 -9.67 27.99
N ALA A 161 1.36 -10.61 27.94
CA ALA A 161 2.27 -10.77 26.80
C ALA A 161 1.56 -11.37 25.57
N SER A 162 0.60 -12.28 25.79
CA SER A 162 -0.23 -12.89 24.73
C SER A 162 -1.26 -11.91 24.12
N LYS A 163 -1.77 -10.95 24.91
CA LYS A 163 -2.66 -9.90 24.39
C LYS A 163 -1.94 -8.88 23.52
N LEU A 164 -0.68 -8.58 23.80
CA LEU A 164 0.13 -7.68 22.98
C LEU A 164 0.46 -8.28 21.61
N SER A 165 0.69 -9.59 21.51
CA SER A 165 0.93 -10.25 20.21
C SER A 165 -0.34 -10.40 19.37
N GLN A 166 -1.51 -10.59 19.99
CA GLN A 166 -2.78 -10.71 19.27
C GLN A 166 -3.34 -9.36 18.77
N GLN A 167 -3.10 -8.25 19.47
CA GLN A 167 -3.60 -6.93 19.04
C GLN A 167 -2.71 -6.24 18.00
N GLY A 168 -1.48 -6.74 17.76
CA GLY A 168 -0.57 -6.21 16.74
C GLY A 168 -0.83 -6.73 15.31
N PHE A 169 -1.58 -7.83 15.16
CA PHE A 169 -1.89 -8.47 13.87
C PHE A 169 -3.37 -8.35 13.45
N ALA A 170 -4.21 -7.69 14.25
CA ALA A 170 -5.62 -7.47 13.96
C ALA A 170 -5.90 -6.00 13.66
N ARG A 171 -5.41 -5.52 12.51
CA ARG A 171 -6.04 -4.45 11.73
C ARG A 171 -5.81 -4.70 10.25
#